data_AF-A0A1J3FC29-F1
#
_entry.id   AF-A0A1J3FC29-F1
#
_cell.length_a   1.000
_cell.length_b   1.000
_cell.length_c   1.000
_cell.angle_alpha   90.00
_cell.angle_beta   90.00
_cell.angle_gamma   90.00
#
_symmetry.space_group_name_H-M   'P 1'
#
loop_
_entity.id
_entity.type
_entity.pdbx_description
1 polymer ?
#
loop_
_entity_poly.entity_id
_entity_poly.type
_entity_poly.pdbx_seq_one_letter_code
_entity_poly.pdbx_strand_id
1 'polypeptide(L)'
;LVGGEEHLAIPAACAVEMIHAMSLIKDDLPCMDNDDLRRGKPTTHKVFGESVAILSGGALLALAFERLTEADVSPERMVRAVKELAKAIGTKGLVAG
;
A
#
# COMPACT_ATOMS: atom_id res chain seq x y z
N LEU A 1 -12.30 -12.89 17.29
CA LEU A 1 -10.88 -12.79 17.72
C LEU A 1 -10.62 -11.31 18.05
N VAL A 2 -10.05 -11.01 19.21
CA VAL A 2 -9.79 -9.67 19.81
C VAL A 2 -10.97 -8.71 20.12
N GLY A 3 -12.19 -8.96 19.63
CA GLY A 3 -13.42 -8.31 20.14
C GLY A 3 -13.68 -6.87 19.66
N GLY A 4 -13.00 -6.41 18.60
CA GLY A 4 -13.31 -5.14 17.94
C GLY A 4 -14.41 -5.25 16.89
N GLU A 5 -14.99 -4.12 16.50
CA GLU A 5 -15.97 -4.04 15.42
C GLU A 5 -15.29 -3.97 14.05
N GLU A 6 -15.74 -4.80 13.11
CA GLU A 6 -15.13 -4.94 11.79
C GLU A 6 -15.07 -3.61 11.02
N HIS A 7 -16.14 -2.83 11.06
CA HIS A 7 -16.26 -1.58 10.32
C HIS A 7 -15.17 -0.56 10.71
N LEU A 8 -14.67 -0.62 11.95
CA LEU A 8 -13.57 0.23 12.45
C LEU A 8 -12.21 -0.16 11.85
N ALA A 9 -12.07 -1.40 11.37
CA ALA A 9 -10.83 -1.91 10.77
C ALA A 9 -10.80 -1.74 9.24
N ILE A 10 -11.95 -1.54 8.58
CA ILE A 10 -12.04 -1.46 7.12
C ILE A 10 -11.12 -0.37 6.53
N PRO A 11 -11.05 0.88 7.05
CA PRO A 11 -10.17 1.88 6.47
C PRO A 11 -8.68 1.50 6.59
N ALA A 12 -8.29 0.90 7.71
CA ALA A 12 -6.93 0.39 7.88
C ALA A 12 -6.63 -0.81 6.97
N ALA A 13 -7.58 -1.72 6.75
CA ALA A 13 -7.44 -2.83 5.82
C ALA A 13 -7.27 -2.33 4.38
N CYS A 14 -8.08 -1.36 3.95
CA CYS A 14 -7.92 -0.70 2.64
C CYS A 14 -6.55 -0.04 2.50
N ALA A 15 -6.07 0.66 3.53
CA ALA A 15 -4.75 1.28 3.51
C ALA A 15 -3.62 0.26 3.31
N VAL A 16 -3.68 -0.88 4.00
CA VAL A 16 -2.71 -1.97 3.83
C VAL A 16 -2.75 -2.53 2.41
N GLU A 17 -3.95 -2.75 1.85
CA GLU A 17 -4.07 -3.27 0.48
C GLU A 17 -3.63 -2.26 -0.57
N MET A 18 -3.83 -0.96 -0.35
CA MET A 18 -3.30 0.10 -1.22
C MET A 18 -1.76 0.11 -1.24
N ILE A 19 -1.13 -0.08 -0.08
CA ILE A 19 0.33 -0.24 0.04
C ILE A 19 0.80 -1.52 -0.64
N HIS A 20 0.07 -2.63 -0.47
CA HIS A 20 0.38 -3.88 -1.15
C HIS A 20 0.33 -3.71 -2.67
N ALA A 21 -0.75 -3.13 -3.19
CA ALA A 21 -0.88 -2.84 -4.62
C ALA A 21 0.22 -1.89 -5.12
N MET A 22 0.55 -0.86 -4.34
CA MET A 22 1.67 0.05 -4.63
C MET A 22 3.00 -0.68 -4.75
N SER A 23 3.30 -1.61 -3.83
CA SER A 23 4.57 -2.34 -3.86
C SER A 23 4.65 -3.18 -5.13
N LEU A 24 3.59 -3.93 -5.45
CA LEU A 24 3.55 -4.76 -6.66
C LEU A 24 3.73 -3.94 -7.94
N ILE A 25 3.12 -2.74 -8.03
CA ILE A 25 3.31 -1.86 -9.20
C ILE A 25 4.77 -1.45 -9.37
N LYS A 26 5.47 -1.18 -8.27
CA LYS A 26 6.89 -0.82 -8.32
C LYS A 26 7.77 -2.04 -8.60
N ASP A 27 7.47 -3.18 -7.98
CA ASP A 27 8.20 -4.43 -8.16
C ASP A 27 8.10 -4.91 -9.61
N ASP A 28 6.96 -4.69 -10.28
CA ASP A 28 6.77 -5.02 -11.69
C ASP A 28 7.66 -4.20 -12.65
N LEU A 29 8.28 -3.09 -12.23
CA LEU A 29 9.04 -2.21 -13.13
C LEU A 29 10.27 -2.90 -13.73
N PRO A 30 10.74 -2.48 -14.93
CA PRO A 30 11.91 -3.07 -15.57
C PRO A 30 13.20 -3.04 -14.74
N CYS A 31 13.34 -2.07 -13.84
CA CYS A 31 14.49 -1.95 -12.95
C CYS A 31 14.39 -2.79 -11.66
N MET A 32 13.26 -3.47 -11.45
CA MET A 32 12.97 -4.34 -10.32
C MET A 32 12.83 -5.78 -10.83
N ASP A 33 11.63 -6.37 -10.82
CA ASP A 33 11.39 -7.74 -11.27
C ASP A 33 11.17 -7.85 -12.78
N ASN A 34 10.85 -6.73 -13.45
CA ASN A 34 10.59 -6.66 -14.88
C ASN A 34 9.46 -7.62 -15.35
N ASP A 35 8.40 -7.72 -14.55
CA ASP A 35 7.26 -8.57 -14.83
C ASP A 35 6.32 -7.96 -15.89
N ASP A 36 6.15 -8.66 -17.01
CA ASP A 36 5.20 -8.28 -18.06
C ASP A 36 3.74 -8.57 -17.67
N LEU A 37 3.50 -9.57 -16.82
CA LEU A 37 2.18 -10.06 -16.45
C LEU A 37 2.06 -10.26 -14.94
N ARG A 38 0.92 -9.88 -14.38
CA ARG A 38 0.51 -10.17 -13.01
C ARG A 38 -0.87 -10.80 -12.98
N ARG A 39 -0.96 -12.00 -12.40
CA ARG A 39 -2.20 -12.81 -12.36
C ARG A 39 -2.84 -12.97 -13.75
N GLY A 40 -2.01 -13.18 -14.78
CA GLY A 40 -2.44 -13.38 -16.17
C GLY A 40 -2.85 -12.11 -16.92
N LYS A 41 -2.67 -10.91 -16.35
CA LYS A 41 -2.99 -9.63 -16.98
C LYS A 41 -1.73 -8.77 -17.15
N PRO A 42 -1.62 -7.93 -18.18
CA PRO A 42 -0.51 -6.99 -18.32
C PRO A 42 -0.33 -6.11 -17.07
N THR A 43 0.90 -5.93 -16.63
CA THR A 43 1.24 -5.09 -15.47
C THR A 43 1.05 -3.60 -15.80
N THR A 44 0.98 -2.76 -14.76
CA THR A 44 0.66 -1.33 -14.90
C THR A 44 1.60 -0.62 -15.88
N HIS A 45 2.89 -0.92 -15.83
CA HIS A 45 3.88 -0.30 -16.72
C HIS A 45 3.75 -0.78 -18.17
N LYS A 46 3.26 -2.01 -18.41
CA LYS A 46 2.98 -2.52 -19.76
C LYS A 46 1.75 -1.89 -20.38
N VAL A 47 0.74 -1.55 -19.58
CA VAL A 47 -0.49 -0.92 -20.07
C VAL A 47 -0.32 0.59 -20.25
N PHE A 48 0.32 1.27 -19.29
CA PHE A 48 0.32 2.73 -19.20
C PHE A 48 1.71 3.39 -19.29
N GLY A 49 2.78 2.59 -19.38
CA GLY A 49 4.15 3.08 -19.37
C GLY A 49 4.73 3.23 -17.96
N GLU A 50 6.06 3.23 -17.88
CA GLU A 50 6.81 3.27 -16.61
C GLU A 50 6.54 4.53 -15.79
N SER A 51 6.47 5.71 -16.43
CA SER A 51 6.23 6.97 -15.73
C SER A 51 4.89 6.97 -15.01
N VAL A 52 3.83 6.43 -15.64
CA VAL A 52 2.51 6.33 -15.01
C VAL A 52 2.52 5.29 -13.89
N ALA A 53 3.22 4.17 -14.06
CA ALA A 53 3.36 3.18 -13.00
C ALA A 53 4.06 3.75 -11.75
N ILE A 54 5.17 4.48 -11.93
CA ILE A 54 5.89 5.15 -10.83
C ILE A 54 4.98 6.15 -10.10
N LEU A 55 4.27 7.01 -10.85
CA LEU A 55 3.37 8.00 -10.26
C LEU A 55 2.18 7.34 -9.55
N SER A 56 1.65 6.25 -10.11
CA SER A 56 0.56 5.47 -9.50
C SER A 56 0.98 4.85 -8.17
N GLY A 57 2.20 4.33 -8.09
CA GLY A 57 2.77 3.84 -6.84
C GLY A 57 2.86 4.95 -5.78
N GLY A 58 3.39 6.13 -6.14
CA GLY A 58 3.43 7.28 -5.25
C GLY A 58 2.04 7.74 -4.77
N ALA A 59 1.06 7.79 -5.69
CA ALA A 59 -0.31 8.18 -5.38
C ALA A 59 -1.00 7.19 -4.45
N LEU A 60 -0.86 5.88 -4.67
CA LEU A 60 -1.43 4.84 -3.80
C LEU A 60 -0.84 4.86 -2.39
N LEU A 61 0.46 5.16 -2.25
CA LEU A 61 1.08 5.32 -0.94
C LEU A 61 0.47 6.51 -0.18
N ALA A 62 0.27 7.66 -0.85
CA ALA A 62 -0.38 8.81 -0.23
C ALA A 62 -1.84 8.51 0.15
N LEU A 63 -2.60 7.89 -0.77
CA LEU A 63 -3.99 7.52 -0.55
C LEU A 63 -4.15 6.49 0.58
N ALA A 64 -3.18 5.60 0.78
CA ALA A 64 -3.20 4.66 1.89
C ALA A 64 -3.20 5.37 3.25
N PHE A 65 -2.37 6.41 3.42
CA PHE A 65 -2.36 7.19 4.66
C PHE A 65 -3.63 8.03 4.83
N GLU A 66 -4.14 8.63 3.75
CA GLU A 66 -5.43 9.33 3.76
C GLU A 66 -6.54 8.38 4.21
N ARG A 67 -6.66 7.21 3.57
CA ARG A 67 -7.66 6.19 3.89
C ARG A 67 -7.51 5.65 5.30
N LEU A 68 -6.28 5.47 5.80
CA LEU A 68 -6.06 5.06 7.18
C LEU A 68 -6.65 6.09 8.17
N THR A 69 -6.50 7.38 7.90
CA THR A 69 -6.97 8.45 8.80
C THR A 69 -8.49 8.59 8.88
N GLU A 70 -9.24 7.94 7.99
CA GLU A 70 -10.70 7.90 8.02
C GLU A 70 -11.27 6.88 9.04
N ALA A 71 -10.43 6.08 9.69
CA ALA A 71 -10.89 5.16 10.73
C ALA A 71 -11.38 5.91 11.97
N ASP A 72 -12.60 5.59 12.42
CA ASP A 72 -13.20 6.15 13.63
C ASP A 72 -12.62 5.52 14.90
N VAL A 73 -11.39 5.91 15.24
CA VAL A 73 -10.65 5.42 16.41
C VAL A 73 -10.05 6.59 17.17
N SER A 74 -9.66 6.35 18.43
CA SER A 74 -9.01 7.40 19.22
C SER A 74 -7.71 7.89 18.55
N PRO A 75 -7.35 9.18 18.71
CA PRO A 75 -6.11 9.73 18.16
C PRO A 75 -4.87 8.93 18.53
N GLU A 76 -4.80 8.37 19.75
CA GLU A 76 -3.67 7.55 20.21
C GLU A 76 -3.60 6.23 19.45
N ARG A 77 -4.75 5.62 19.13
CA ARG A 77 -4.81 4.43 18.28
C ARG A 77 -4.37 4.76 16.86
N MET A 78 -4.81 5.90 16.33
CA MET A 78 -4.42 6.36 15.00
C MET A 78 -2.90 6.55 14.88
N VAL A 79 -2.28 7.29 15.82
CA VAL A 79 -0.83 7.51 15.83
C VAL A 79 -0.06 6.20 15.94
N ARG A 80 -0.53 5.25 16.76
CA ARG A 80 0.07 3.91 16.84
C ARG A 80 -0.06 3.15 15.52
N ALA A 81 -1.23 3.17 14.88
CA ALA A 81 -1.44 2.51 13.59
C ALA A 81 -0.53 3.07 12.51
N VAL A 82 -0.44 4.40 12.38
CA VAL A 82 0.48 5.08 11.45
C VAL A 82 1.93 4.68 11.73
N LYS A 83 2.35 4.67 13.00
CA LYS A 83 3.72 4.29 13.38
C LYS A 83 4.04 2.84 13.00
N GLU A 84 3.14 1.91 13.27
CA GLU A 84 3.36 0.50 12.93
C GLU A 84 3.34 0.27 11.42
N LEU A 85 2.44 0.93 10.69
CA LEU A 85 2.41 0.88 9.23
C LEU A 85 3.69 1.45 8.61
N ALA A 86 4.13 2.63 9.09
CA ALA A 86 5.37 3.27 8.60
C ALA A 86 6.62 2.40 8.86
N LYS A 87 6.70 1.73 10.01
CA LYS A 87 7.77 0.74 10.26
C LYS A 87 7.69 -0.45 9.33
N ALA A 88 6.48 -0.99 9.12
CA ALA A 88 6.26 -2.16 8.30
C ALA A 88 6.61 -1.92 6.83
N ILE A 89 6.44 -0.69 6.32
CA ILE A 89 6.75 -0.36 4.92
C ILE A 89 8.13 0.29 4.72
N GLY A 90 8.74 0.78 5.80
CA GLY A 90 10.00 1.54 5.72
C GLY A 90 11.23 0.66 5.45
N THR A 91 12.41 1.26 5.66
CA THR A 91 13.74 0.68 5.37
C THR A 91 14.14 -0.53 6.22
N LYS A 92 13.27 -0.98 7.13
CA LYS A 92 13.44 -2.19 7.93
C LYS A 92 12.30 -3.20 7.74
N GLY A 93 11.37 -2.88 6.84
CA GLY A 93 10.23 -3.71 6.47
C GLY A 93 10.20 -3.90 4.96
N LEU A 94 9.05 -3.65 4.33
CA LEU A 94 8.80 -3.86 2.90
C LEU A 94 9.94 -3.41 1.98
N VAL A 95 10.45 -2.18 2.14
CA VAL A 95 11.49 -1.64 1.23
C VAL A 95 12.83 -2.39 1.33
N ALA A 96 13.09 -3.09 2.43
CA ALA A 96 14.33 -3.82 2.64
C ALA A 96 14.27 -5.31 2.30
N GLY A 97 13.06 -5.84 2.07
CA GLY A 97 12.85 -7.21 1.62
C GLY A 97 12.84 -7.26 0.10
#